data_AF-K9SE63-F1
#
_entry.id   AF-K9SE63-F1
#
_cell.length_a   1.000
_cell.length_b   1.000
_cell.length_c   1.000
_cell.angle_alpha   90.00
_cell.angle_beta   90.00
_cell.angle_gamma   90.00
#
_symmetry.space_group_name_H-M   'P 1'
#
loop_
_entity.id
_entity.type
_entity.pdbx_description
1 polymer ?
#
loop_
_entity_poly.entity_id
_entity_poly.type
_entity_poly.pdbx_seq_one_letter_code
_entity_poly.pdbx_strand_id
1 'polypeptide(L)'
;MKNRGITVLLCFFLGAFGVHRLYLGQVTAGLLYFLFFWTGIPFLLAILDFFIFLFMSDADFDRRFNGTTGLINKIHSAADTTSALAELKNLYDMGALTAEEYEQKRRKLLDRL
;
A
#
# COMPACT_ATOMS: atom_id res chain seq x y z
N MET A 1 -4.20 3.64 -2.86
CA MET A 1 -4.04 3.97 -1.43
C MET A 1 -5.42 3.89 -0.80
N LYS A 2 -5.55 3.23 0.34
CA LYS A 2 -6.82 3.10 1.07
C LYS A 2 -7.11 4.43 1.76
N ASN A 3 -8.38 4.82 1.84
CA ASN A 3 -8.79 6.09 2.47
C ASN A 3 -9.52 5.82 3.79
N ARG A 4 -9.12 6.55 4.85
CA ARG A 4 -9.76 6.47 6.19
C ARG A 4 -11.25 6.83 6.13
N GLY A 5 -11.60 7.92 5.46
CA GLY A 5 -13.00 8.39 5.39
C GLY A 5 -13.92 7.37 4.71
N ILE A 6 -13.43 6.73 3.64
CA ILE A 6 -14.14 5.63 2.97
C ILE A 6 -14.30 4.45 3.93
N THR A 7 -13.25 4.10 4.68
CA THR A 7 -13.30 3.01 5.67
C THR A 7 -14.34 3.28 6.76
N VAL A 8 -14.41 4.50 7.29
CA VAL A 8 -15.40 4.92 8.30
C VAL A 8 -16.83 4.83 7.73
N LEU A 9 -17.04 5.29 6.50
CA LEU A 9 -18.33 5.21 5.81
C LEU A 9 -18.77 3.75 5.61
N LEU A 10 -17.86 2.89 5.14
CA LEU A 10 -18.11 1.45 4.97
C LEU A 10 -18.38 0.77 6.31
N CYS A 11 -17.72 1.21 7.38
CA CYS A 11 -17.94 0.67 8.72
C CYS A 11 -19.33 1.05 9.25
N PHE A 12 -19.81 2.27 8.98
CA PHE A 12 -21.14 2.72 9.38
C PHE A 12 -22.28 1.99 8.64
N PHE A 13 -22.21 1.92 7.31
CA PHE A 13 -23.29 1.32 6.50
C PHE A 13 -23.20 -0.21 6.40
N LEU A 14 -21.98 -0.74 6.39
CA LEU A 14 -21.68 -2.14 6.04
C LEU A 14 -20.81 -2.83 7.10
N GLY A 15 -20.80 -2.27 8.32
CA GLY A 15 -20.04 -2.75 9.46
C GLY A 15 -20.40 -4.17 9.89
N ALA A 16 -21.70 -4.44 10.02
CA ALA A 16 -22.22 -5.76 10.42
C ALA A 16 -21.79 -6.89 9.47
N PHE A 17 -21.57 -6.57 8.20
CA PHE A 17 -21.11 -7.52 7.17
C PHE A 17 -19.58 -7.62 7.10
N GLY A 18 -18.84 -6.77 7.80
CA GLY A 18 -17.37 -6.79 7.82
C GLY A 18 -16.69 -6.24 6.55
N VAL A 19 -17.42 -5.56 5.66
CA VAL A 19 -16.88 -5.11 4.35
C VAL A 19 -15.78 -4.07 4.50
N HIS A 20 -15.81 -3.26 5.57
CA HIS A 20 -14.74 -2.33 5.89
C HIS A 20 -13.38 -3.02 6.11
N ARG A 21 -13.34 -4.24 6.69
CA ARG A 21 -12.10 -5.01 6.86
C ARG A 21 -11.60 -5.62 5.55
N LEU A 22 -12.52 -6.01 4.66
CA LEU A 22 -12.17 -6.41 3.28
C LEU A 22 -11.52 -5.26 2.51
N TYR A 23 -12.07 -4.05 2.62
CA TYR A 23 -11.50 -2.85 1.99
C TYR A 23 -10.06 -2.55 2.47
N LEU A 24 -9.78 -2.80 3.75
CA LEU A 24 -8.44 -2.64 4.33
C LEU A 24 -7.45 -3.73 3.91
N GLY A 25 -7.89 -4.77 3.19
CA GLY A 25 -7.09 -5.94 2.79
C GLY A 25 -7.04 -7.05 3.85
N GLN A 26 -7.86 -6.96 4.91
CA GLN A 26 -7.95 -7.97 5.96
C GLN A 26 -9.05 -8.99 5.64
N VAL A 27 -8.84 -9.77 4.58
CA VAL A 27 -9.84 -10.71 4.02
C VAL A 27 -10.32 -11.73 5.05
N THR A 28 -9.41 -12.30 5.84
CA THR A 28 -9.75 -13.28 6.88
C THR A 28 -10.68 -12.70 7.94
N ALA A 29 -10.44 -11.45 8.35
CA ALA A 29 -11.27 -10.79 9.36
C ALA A 29 -12.65 -10.43 8.79
N GLY A 30 -12.73 -9.95 7.55
CA GLY A 30 -14.01 -9.69 6.89
C GLY A 30 -14.84 -10.96 6.67
N LEU A 31 -14.19 -12.08 6.30
CA LEU A 31 -14.87 -13.37 6.18
C LEU A 31 -15.37 -13.89 7.52
N LEU A 32 -14.63 -13.68 8.62
CA LEU A 32 -15.09 -13.99 9.97
C LEU A 32 -16.36 -13.21 10.31
N TYR A 33 -16.37 -11.89 10.07
CA TYR A 33 -17.54 -11.05 10.33
C TYR A 33 -18.75 -11.51 9.52
N PHE A 34 -18.54 -11.91 8.27
CA PHE A 34 -19.58 -12.50 7.44
C PHE A 34 -20.07 -13.84 8.02
N LEU A 35 -19.19 -14.75 8.45
CA LEU A 35 -19.62 -16.02 9.06
C LEU A 35 -20.39 -15.84 10.38
N PHE A 36 -20.05 -14.80 11.15
CA PHE A 36 -20.65 -14.51 12.44
C PHE A 36 -21.78 -13.47 12.37
N PHE A 37 -22.21 -13.00 11.18
CA PHE A 37 -23.20 -11.91 11.06
C PHE A 37 -24.51 -12.21 11.81
N TRP A 38 -24.92 -13.49 11.83
CA TRP A 38 -26.13 -13.97 12.49
C TRP A 38 -26.06 -13.95 14.03
N THR A 39 -24.87 -13.84 14.62
CA THR A 39 -24.68 -13.82 16.07
C THR A 39 -24.85 -12.43 16.68
N GLY A 40 -24.95 -11.36 15.87
CA GLY A 40 -25.02 -9.97 16.33
C GLY A 40 -23.70 -9.42 16.92
N ILE A 41 -22.73 -10.28 17.25
CA ILE A 41 -21.38 -9.93 17.70
C ILE A 41 -20.65 -8.98 16.71
N PRO A 42 -20.62 -9.25 15.39
CA PRO A 42 -19.92 -8.37 14.46
C PRO A 42 -20.52 -6.96 14.37
N PHE A 43 -21.79 -6.77 14.76
CA PHE A 43 -22.38 -5.42 14.86
C PHE A 43 -21.75 -4.61 15.99
N LEU A 44 -21.57 -5.20 17.19
CA LEU A 44 -20.90 -4.54 18.31
C LEU A 44 -19.44 -4.23 17.99
N LEU A 45 -18.72 -5.18 17.39
CA LEU A 45 -17.34 -4.97 16.97
C LEU A 45 -17.21 -3.88 15.90
N ALA A 46 -18.16 -3.82 14.96
CA ALA A 46 -18.18 -2.78 13.94
C ALA A 46 -18.41 -1.38 14.52
N ILE A 47 -19.26 -1.24 15.54
CA ILE A 47 -19.45 0.05 16.25
C ILE A 47 -18.14 0.46 16.94
N LEU A 48 -17.46 -0.48 17.60
CA LEU A 48 -16.16 -0.19 18.23
C LEU A 48 -15.11 0.23 17.18
N ASP A 49 -15.00 -0.53 16.10
CA ASP A 49 -14.10 -0.23 14.97
C ASP A 49 -14.42 1.14 14.36
N PHE A 50 -15.71 1.51 14.24
CA PHE A 50 -16.13 2.82 13.76
C PHE A 50 -15.55 3.95 14.62
N PHE A 51 -15.67 3.89 15.95
CA PHE A 51 -15.09 4.89 16.84
C PHE A 51 -13.56 4.91 16.77
N ILE A 52 -12.91 3.74 16.71
CA ILE A 52 -11.46 3.64 16.57
C ILE A 52 -11.00 4.35 15.29
N PHE A 53 -11.65 4.10 14.16
CA PHE A 53 -11.29 4.73 12.89
C PHE A 53 -11.67 6.22 12.83
N LEU A 54 -12.72 6.63 13.55
CA LEU A 54 -13.13 8.03 13.65
C LEU A 54 -12.10 8.87 14.41
N PHE A 55 -11.55 8.33 15.51
CA PHE A 55 -10.54 9.01 16.32
C PHE A 55 -9.09 8.76 15.88
N MET A 56 -8.86 7.80 14.98
CA MET A 56 -7.53 7.52 14.41
C MET A 56 -7.11 8.63 13.45
N SER A 57 -5.85 9.07 13.53
CA SER A 57 -5.29 10.06 12.59
C SER A 57 -5.05 9.45 11.20
N ASP A 58 -5.06 10.27 10.14
CA ASP A 58 -4.76 9.80 8.77
C ASP A 58 -3.33 9.25 8.65
N ALA A 59 -2.38 9.85 9.38
CA ALA A 59 -0.99 9.39 9.39
C ALA A 59 -0.85 7.98 10.00
N ASP A 60 -1.56 7.70 11.10
CA ASP A 60 -1.57 6.37 11.72
C ASP A 60 -2.27 5.34 10.82
N PHE A 61 -3.34 5.76 10.15
CA PHE A 61 -4.06 4.92 9.20
C PHE A 61 -3.17 4.51 8.02
N ASP A 62 -2.50 5.48 7.39
CA ASP A 62 -1.61 5.23 6.26
C ASP A 62 -0.44 4.32 6.65
N ARG A 63 0.14 4.55 7.82
CA ARG A 63 1.22 3.70 8.34
C ARG A 63 0.77 2.25 8.52
N ARG A 64 -0.44 2.01 9.04
CA ARG A 64 -0.95 0.65 9.31
C ARG A 64 -1.49 -0.07 8.07
N PHE A 65 -2.14 0.64 7.15
CA PHE A 65 -2.89 0.03 6.06
C PHE A 65 -2.30 0.24 4.67
N ASN A 66 -1.52 1.30 4.48
CA ASN A 66 -0.83 1.62 3.21
C ASN A 66 0.68 1.31 3.29
N GLY A 67 1.23 1.05 4.48
CA GLY A 67 2.65 0.75 4.70
C GLY A 67 3.19 -0.46 3.91
N THR A 68 2.49 -1.60 3.91
CA THR A 68 2.92 -2.80 3.17
C THR A 68 2.98 -2.55 1.66
N THR A 69 2.00 -1.83 1.11
CA THR A 69 2.00 -1.43 -0.30
C THR A 69 3.16 -0.48 -0.60
N GLY A 70 3.45 0.47 0.30
CA GLY A 70 4.61 1.35 0.18
C GLY A 70 5.95 0.61 0.18
N LEU A 71 6.10 -0.42 1.01
CA LEU A 71 7.31 -1.26 1.05
C LEU A 71 7.50 -2.07 -0.24
N ILE A 72 6.45 -2.73 -0.73
CA ILE A 72 6.52 -3.49 -1.99
C ILE A 72 6.83 -2.56 -3.17
N ASN A 73 6.23 -1.36 -3.20
CA ASN A 73 6.49 -0.40 -4.27
C ASN A 73 7.94 0.12 -4.22
N LYS A 74 8.49 0.34 -3.01
CA LYS A 74 9.90 0.72 -2.83
C LYS A 74 10.85 -0.39 -3.30
N ILE A 75 10.53 -1.65 -3.03
CA ILE A 75 11.31 -2.82 -3.49
C ILE A 75 11.27 -2.93 -5.02
N HIS A 76 10.09 -2.77 -5.65
CA HIS A 76 9.97 -2.79 -7.11
C HIS A 76 10.77 -1.65 -7.77
N SER A 77 10.65 -0.43 -7.25
CA SER A 77 11.40 0.72 -7.77
C SER A 77 12.93 0.56 -7.62
N ALA A 78 13.39 -0.04 -6.52
CA ALA A 78 14.80 -0.35 -6.34
C ALA A 78 15.29 -1.43 -7.33
N ALA A 79 14.45 -2.43 -7.61
CA ALA A 79 14.74 -3.44 -8.63
C ALA A 79 14.80 -2.83 -10.04
N ASP A 80 13.84 -1.97 -10.40
CA ASP A 80 13.74 -1.32 -11.73
C ASP A 80 14.91 -0.36 -12.00
N THR A 81 15.38 0.37 -10.99
CA THR A 81 16.57 1.22 -11.13
C THR A 81 17.84 0.40 -11.27
N THR A 82 17.93 -0.77 -10.62
CA THR A 82 19.09 -1.68 -10.73
C THR A 82 19.16 -2.34 -12.11
N SER A 83 18.02 -2.77 -12.68
CA SER A 83 17.96 -3.28 -14.05
C SER A 83 18.27 -2.18 -15.08
N ALA A 84 17.74 -0.97 -14.88
CA ALA A 84 18.09 0.18 -15.72
C ALA A 84 19.59 0.53 -15.65
N LEU A 85 20.23 0.37 -14.48
CA LEU A 85 21.68 0.57 -14.33
C LEU A 85 22.50 -0.48 -15.09
N ALA A 86 22.02 -1.73 -15.12
CA ALA A 86 22.62 -2.83 -15.88
C ALA A 86 22.50 -2.62 -17.39
N GLU A 87 21.33 -2.18 -17.88
CA GLU A 87 21.15 -1.78 -19.28
C GLU A 87 22.04 -0.61 -19.65
N LEU A 88 22.14 0.41 -18.79
CA LEU A 88 23.00 1.56 -19.01
C LEU A 88 24.48 1.14 -19.17
N LYS A 89 24.92 0.16 -18.35
CA LYS A 89 26.27 -0.40 -18.44
C LYS A 89 26.47 -1.18 -19.75
N ASN A 90 25.49 -1.99 -20.14
CA ASN A 90 25.54 -2.77 -21.37
C ASN A 90 25.62 -1.86 -22.62
N LEU A 91 24.91 -0.74 -22.63
CA LEU A 91 24.98 0.27 -23.70
C LEU A 91 26.34 0.99 -23.78
N TYR A 92 26.96 1.26 -22.63
CA TYR A 92 28.33 1.82 -22.58
C TYR A 92 29.36 0.81 -23.10
N ASP A 93 29.26 -0.46 -22.68
CA ASP A 93 30.17 -1.52 -23.13
C ASP A 93 30.05 -1.79 -24.65
N MET A 94 28.87 -1.55 -25.24
CA MET A 94 28.64 -1.61 -26.70
C MET A 94 29.16 -0.39 -27.47
N GLY A 95 29.69 0.62 -26.79
CA GLY A 95 30.14 1.87 -27.43
C GLY A 95 28.99 2.73 -27.98
N ALA A 96 27.74 2.41 -27.65
CA ALA A 96 26.56 3.18 -28.05
C ALA A 96 26.39 4.47 -27.23
N LEU A 97 27.09 4.58 -26.09
CA LEU A 97 27.16 5.77 -25.24
C LEU A 97 28.60 6.13 -24.91
N THR A 98 28.87 7.44 -24.86
CA THR A 98 30.14 7.97 -24.37
C THR A 98 30.23 7.90 -22.84
N ALA A 99 31.44 7.97 -22.27
CA ALA A 99 31.65 7.90 -20.82
C ALA A 99 30.95 9.06 -20.07
N GLU A 100 30.96 10.27 -20.64
CA GLU A 100 30.31 11.43 -20.04
C GLU A 100 28.78 11.28 -20.00
N GLU A 101 28.17 10.79 -21.09
CA GLU A 101 26.71 10.58 -21.16
C GLU A 101 26.25 9.45 -20.21
N TYR A 102 27.06 8.41 -20.04
CA TYR A 102 26.80 7.34 -19.07
C TYR A 102 26.78 7.89 -17.64
N GLU A 103 27.77 8.69 -17.26
CA GLU A 103 27.85 9.24 -15.90
C GLU A 103 26.68 10.18 -15.58
N GLN A 104 26.25 11.02 -16.53
CA GLN A 104 25.08 11.88 -16.34
C GLN A 104 23.81 11.06 -16.12
N LYS A 105 23.55 10.06 -16.96
CA LYS A 105 22.32 9.23 -16.85
C LYS A 105 22.34 8.40 -15.58
N ARG A 106 23.49 7.85 -15.19
CA ARG A 106 23.66 7.11 -13.94
C ARG A 106 23.41 7.99 -12.71
N ARG A 107 23.95 9.22 -12.68
CA ARG A 107 23.67 10.19 -11.59
C ARG A 107 22.18 10.50 -11.47
N LYS A 108 21.51 10.74 -12.60
CA LYS A 108 20.08 11.06 -12.61
C LYS A 108 19.20 9.91 -12.10
N LEU A 109 19.62 8.66 -12.31
CA LEU A 109 18.95 7.48 -11.77
C LEU A 109 19.19 7.31 -10.26
N LEU A 110 20.42 7.58 -9.80
CA LEU A 110 20.77 7.55 -8.38
C LEU A 110 20.07 8.65 -7.56
N ASP A 111 19.81 9.80 -8.16
CA ASP A 111 19.10 10.92 -7.51
C ASP A 111 17.58 10.67 -7.37
N ARG A 112 17.03 9.69 -8.12
CA ARG A 112 15.61 9.31 -8.06
C ARG A 112 15.32 8.22 -7.00
N LEU A 113 16.35 7.67 -6.37
CA LEU A 113 16.27 6.65 -5.32
C LEU A 113 16.04 7.26 -3.94
#